data_AF-A0A8X8AUB8-F1
#
_entry.id   AF-A0A8X8AUB8-F1
#
_cell.length_a   1.000
_cell.length_b   1.000
_cell.length_c   1.000
_cell.angle_alpha   90.00
_cell.angle_beta   90.00
_cell.angle_gamma   90.00
#
_symmetry.space_group_name_H-M   'P 1'
#
loop_
_entity.id
_entity.type
_entity.pdbx_description
1 polymer ?
#
loop_
_entity_poly.entity_id
_entity_poly.type
_entity_poly.pdbx_seq_one_letter_code
_entity_poly.pdbx_strand_id
1 'polypeptide(L)'
;MMVIVSRCRNSADDRGATESHMGNLCSEDRRSNSVDPHIWCRRTDELVDGPNAVPMSTDVLDRWEERLQDIFDGRPYDMLDAALTDTISKFPLDIKPFRGMIEGMRMDTTRFRYDNFQELYLYCYYVAGTVGLMSVPVMGIAAESEASAQSIIMRHCAWVLEISLQTFLEMWERSKFFFPALRGRVYLPQDELAQFGLCVLSL
;
A
#
# COMPACT_ATOMS: atom_id res chain seq x y z
N MET A 1 0.09 24.76 11.46
CA MET A 1 1.49 24.32 11.39
C MET A 1 1.83 23.67 12.72
N MET A 2 1.76 22.35 12.82
CA MET A 2 2.10 21.63 14.04
C MET A 2 2.75 20.31 13.66
N VAL A 3 4.07 20.31 13.73
CA VAL A 3 4.93 19.13 13.76
C VAL A 3 4.73 18.46 15.12
N ILE A 4 4.47 17.15 15.16
CA ILE A 4 4.73 16.33 16.34
C ILE A 4 5.55 15.11 15.91
N VAL A 5 6.86 15.24 16.11
CA VAL A 5 7.74 14.10 16.34
C VAL A 5 7.52 13.67 17.79
N SER A 6 7.14 12.42 18.03
CA SER A 6 7.28 11.81 19.36
C SER A 6 7.93 10.43 19.28
N ARG A 7 9.27 10.47 19.43
CA ARG A 7 10.13 9.60 20.25
C ARG A 7 9.96 8.07 20.18
N CYS A 8 11.04 7.44 19.70
CA CYS A 8 11.47 6.07 19.95
C CYS A 8 11.19 5.57 21.37
N ARG A 9 10.56 4.39 21.47
CA ARG A 9 10.87 3.40 22.50
C ARG A 9 10.55 1.98 22.01
N ASN A 10 11.63 1.29 21.65
CA ASN A 10 11.85 -0.15 21.68
C ASN A 10 10.91 -1.10 20.91
N SER A 11 11.54 -1.73 19.90
CA SER A 11 11.42 -3.15 19.59
C SER A 11 10.14 -3.60 18.90
N ALA A 12 10.26 -3.85 17.59
CA ALA A 12 9.40 -4.74 16.81
C ALA A 12 7.89 -4.41 16.85
N ASP A 13 7.46 -3.42 16.06
CA ASP A 13 6.19 -3.37 15.30
C ASP A 13 5.88 -1.90 14.92
N ASP A 14 6.69 -1.30 14.05
CA ASP A 14 6.55 0.13 13.67
C ASP A 14 5.60 0.36 12.47
N ARG A 15 5.04 -0.71 11.88
CA ARG A 15 4.08 -0.60 10.76
C ARG A 15 2.63 -0.38 11.23
N GLY A 16 2.28 -0.77 12.45
CA GLY A 16 0.91 -0.72 12.98
C GLY A 16 0.45 0.65 13.51
N ALA A 17 1.35 1.62 13.70
CA ALA A 17 1.04 2.89 14.37
C ALA A 17 0.25 3.90 13.50
N THR A 18 0.48 3.89 12.18
CA THR A 18 -0.30 4.67 11.20
C THR A 18 -1.64 4.02 10.89
N GLU A 19 -1.69 2.68 10.87
CA GLU A 19 -2.89 1.88 10.60
C GLU A 19 -3.93 1.94 11.73
N SER A 20 -3.47 1.91 12.99
CA SER A 20 -4.33 2.09 14.17
C SER A 20 -5.00 3.48 14.22
N HIS A 21 -4.40 4.50 13.61
CA HIS A 21 -5.03 5.81 13.44
C HIS A 21 -6.08 5.84 12.33
N MET A 22 -5.87 5.10 11.23
CA MET A 22 -6.83 5.00 10.13
C MET A 22 -8.12 4.27 10.56
N GLY A 23 -8.00 3.21 11.36
CA GLY A 23 -9.14 2.56 11.99
C GLY A 23 -9.96 3.51 12.87
N ASN A 24 -9.33 4.50 13.52
CA ASN A 24 -10.03 5.46 14.38
C ASN A 24 -10.79 6.57 13.63
N LEU A 25 -10.60 6.70 12.32
CA LEU A 25 -11.30 7.70 11.49
C LEU A 25 -12.68 7.23 11.01
N CYS A 26 -13.00 5.94 11.16
CA CYS A 26 -14.28 5.37 10.74
C CYS A 26 -15.30 5.41 11.89
N SER A 27 -16.58 5.67 11.59
CA SER A 27 -17.64 5.62 12.61
C SER A 27 -17.74 4.20 13.22
N GLU A 28 -18.04 4.10 14.52
CA GLU A 28 -18.13 2.80 15.23
C GLU A 28 -19.04 1.80 14.49
N ASP A 29 -20.17 2.25 13.93
CA ASP A 29 -21.12 1.42 13.19
C ASP A 29 -20.55 0.81 11.89
N ARG A 30 -19.66 1.53 11.21
CA ARG A 30 -19.03 1.04 9.96
C ARG A 30 -17.87 0.10 10.26
N ARG A 31 -17.11 0.36 11.32
CA ARG A 31 -16.04 -0.55 11.80
C ARG A 31 -16.56 -1.90 12.26
N SER A 32 -17.69 -1.93 12.96
CA SER A 32 -18.28 -3.18 13.47
C SER A 32 -18.83 -4.08 12.34
N ASN A 33 -19.19 -3.48 11.20
CA ASN A 33 -19.90 -4.15 10.12
C ASN A 33 -19.06 -4.48 8.89
N SER A 34 -17.74 -4.22 8.93
CA SER A 34 -16.86 -4.45 7.78
C SER A 34 -15.45 -4.79 8.21
N VAL A 35 -14.77 -5.57 7.37
CA VAL A 35 -13.32 -5.75 7.46
C VAL A 35 -12.62 -4.70 6.61
N ASP A 36 -11.60 -4.09 7.20
CA ASP A 36 -10.75 -3.10 6.56
C ASP A 36 -9.99 -3.73 5.36
N PRO A 37 -10.12 -3.18 4.14
CA PRO A 37 -9.33 -3.59 2.97
C PRO A 37 -7.81 -3.60 3.21
N HIS A 38 -7.30 -2.85 4.18
CA HIS A 38 -5.89 -2.91 4.61
C HIS A 38 -5.45 -4.32 4.99
N ILE A 39 -6.32 -5.15 5.57
CA ILE A 39 -6.00 -6.54 5.92
C ILE A 39 -5.69 -7.34 4.65
N TRP A 40 -6.45 -7.14 3.57
CA TRP A 40 -6.19 -7.79 2.29
C TRP A 40 -4.91 -7.25 1.64
N CYS A 41 -4.65 -5.93 1.74
CA CYS A 41 -3.42 -5.32 1.24
C CYS A 41 -2.18 -5.91 1.91
N ARG A 42 -2.21 -6.10 3.23
CA ARG A 42 -1.12 -6.73 3.99
C ARG A 42 -0.87 -8.18 3.60
N ARG A 43 -1.93 -8.98 3.41
CA ARG A 43 -1.79 -10.36 2.90
C ARG A 43 -1.12 -10.37 1.53
N THR A 44 -1.45 -9.39 0.69
CA THR A 44 -0.90 -9.24 -0.65
C THR A 44 0.60 -8.87 -0.60
N ASP A 45 0.99 -7.94 0.28
CA ASP A 45 2.38 -7.58 0.57
C ASP A 45 3.20 -8.79 1.06
N GLU A 46 2.64 -9.58 1.98
CA GLU A 46 3.31 -10.77 2.54
C GLU A 46 3.59 -11.86 1.49
N LEU A 47 2.92 -11.87 0.34
CA LEU A 47 3.24 -12.81 -0.76
C LEU A 47 4.62 -12.53 -1.37
N VAL A 48 5.02 -11.27 -1.43
CA VAL A 48 6.30 -10.82 -2.02
C VAL A 48 7.35 -10.54 -0.96
N ASP A 49 6.93 -10.05 0.20
CA ASP A 49 7.83 -9.60 1.27
C ASP A 49 7.86 -10.48 2.51
N GLY A 50 7.01 -11.51 2.57
CA GLY A 50 6.97 -12.46 3.68
C GLY A 50 8.20 -13.38 3.77
N PRO A 51 8.35 -14.10 4.90
CA PRO A 51 9.47 -15.03 5.12
C PRO A 51 9.45 -16.23 4.15
N ASN A 52 8.28 -16.56 3.61
CA ASN A 52 8.07 -17.63 2.64
C ASN A 52 7.95 -17.09 1.20
N ALA A 53 8.24 -15.81 0.96
CA ALA A 53 8.17 -15.24 -0.37
C ALA A 53 9.15 -15.98 -1.29
N VAL A 54 8.62 -16.53 -2.38
CA VAL A 54 9.43 -17.20 -3.40
C VAL A 54 9.97 -16.10 -4.30
N PRO A 55 11.30 -15.86 -4.33
CA PRO A 55 11.84 -14.83 -5.20
C PRO A 55 11.53 -15.19 -6.67
N MET A 56 10.84 -14.28 -7.36
CA MET A 56 10.66 -14.23 -8.82
C MET A 56 9.57 -15.10 -9.49
N SER A 57 8.71 -15.83 -8.78
CA SER A 57 7.57 -16.51 -9.44
C SER A 57 6.34 -15.60 -9.47
N THR A 58 5.96 -15.14 -10.67
CA THR A 58 4.70 -14.41 -10.89
C THR A 58 3.47 -15.28 -10.74
N ASP A 59 3.62 -16.61 -10.79
CA ASP A 59 2.51 -17.57 -10.71
C ASP A 59 1.72 -17.45 -9.40
N VAL A 60 2.39 -17.02 -8.32
CA VAL A 60 1.72 -16.76 -7.03
C VAL A 60 0.77 -15.56 -7.14
N LEU A 61 1.20 -14.49 -7.83
CA LEU A 61 0.40 -13.29 -8.04
C LEU A 61 -0.71 -13.52 -9.08
N ASP A 62 -0.47 -14.36 -10.09
CA ASP A 62 -1.50 -14.78 -11.05
C ASP A 62 -2.64 -15.52 -10.35
N ARG A 63 -2.31 -16.51 -9.49
CA ARG A 63 -3.31 -17.21 -8.66
C ARG A 63 -3.99 -16.27 -7.66
N TRP A 64 -3.27 -15.28 -7.15
CA TRP A 64 -3.86 -14.30 -6.24
C TRP A 64 -4.87 -13.38 -6.95
N GLU A 65 -4.60 -13.02 -8.21
CA GLU A 65 -5.51 -12.26 -9.05
C GLU A 65 -6.76 -13.06 -9.42
N GLU A 66 -6.62 -14.36 -9.72
CA GLU A 66 -7.77 -15.27 -9.90
C GLU A 66 -8.61 -15.34 -8.62
N ARG A 67 -7.96 -15.49 -7.46
CA ARG A 67 -8.63 -15.51 -6.15
C ARG A 67 -9.33 -14.18 -5.84
N LEU A 68 -8.76 -13.05 -6.23
CA LEU A 68 -9.42 -11.75 -6.14
C LEU A 68 -10.71 -11.72 -6.97
N GLN A 69 -10.70 -12.29 -8.17
CA GLN A 69 -11.90 -12.39 -8.99
C GLN A 69 -12.97 -13.27 -8.30
N ASP A 70 -12.57 -14.40 -7.72
CA ASP A 70 -13.48 -15.25 -6.96
C ASP A 70 -14.11 -14.52 -5.76
N ILE A 71 -13.35 -13.71 -5.03
CA ILE A 71 -13.86 -12.87 -3.93
C ILE A 71 -14.94 -11.91 -4.43
N PHE A 72 -14.68 -11.19 -5.53
CA PHE A 72 -15.64 -10.26 -6.12
C PHE A 72 -16.87 -10.95 -6.72
N ASP A 73 -16.74 -12.21 -7.12
CA ASP A 73 -17.85 -13.05 -7.57
C ASP A 73 -18.60 -13.76 -6.42
N GLY A 74 -18.21 -13.53 -5.15
CA GLY A 74 -18.85 -14.12 -3.98
C GLY A 74 -18.46 -15.57 -3.69
N ARG A 75 -17.29 -16.02 -4.15
CA ARG A 75 -16.73 -17.36 -3.93
C ARG A 75 -15.47 -17.30 -3.04
N PRO A 76 -15.59 -16.99 -1.74
CA PRO A 76 -14.42 -16.89 -0.86
C PRO A 76 -13.79 -18.26 -0.62
N TYR A 77 -12.45 -18.31 -0.56
CA TYR A 77 -11.72 -19.55 -0.25
C TYR A 77 -11.49 -19.75 1.26
N ASP A 78 -11.31 -18.68 2.02
CA ASP A 78 -11.13 -18.72 3.48
C ASP A 78 -11.95 -17.64 4.22
N MET A 79 -11.80 -17.59 5.55
CA MET A 79 -12.54 -16.68 6.40
C MET A 79 -12.19 -15.20 6.17
N LEU A 80 -10.95 -14.88 5.78
CA LEU A 80 -10.54 -13.50 5.49
C LEU A 80 -11.09 -13.05 4.14
N ASP A 81 -11.13 -13.95 3.15
CA ASP A 81 -11.81 -13.71 1.88
C ASP A 81 -13.31 -13.51 2.07
N ALA A 82 -13.94 -14.32 2.93
CA ALA A 82 -15.36 -14.19 3.24
C ALA A 82 -15.66 -12.84 3.89
N ALA A 83 -14.78 -12.37 4.77
CA ALA A 83 -14.92 -11.07 5.40
C ALA A 83 -14.74 -9.90 4.41
N LEU A 84 -13.81 -10.00 3.46
CA LEU A 84 -13.68 -9.03 2.39
C LEU A 84 -14.89 -9.07 1.43
N THR A 85 -15.38 -10.27 1.11
CA THR A 85 -16.59 -10.46 0.29
C THR A 85 -17.81 -9.77 0.93
N ASP A 86 -17.96 -9.92 2.25
CA ASP A 86 -19.00 -9.25 3.03
C ASP A 86 -18.84 -7.71 2.94
N THR A 87 -17.63 -7.17 3.09
CA THR A 87 -17.36 -5.74 2.88
C THR A 87 -17.72 -5.30 1.44
N ILE A 88 -17.31 -6.04 0.42
CA ILE A 88 -17.61 -5.71 -1.00
C ILE A 88 -19.12 -5.71 -1.25
N SER A 89 -19.88 -6.60 -0.59
CA SER A 89 -21.34 -6.63 -0.73
C SER A 89 -22.05 -5.42 -0.11
N LYS A 90 -21.43 -4.77 0.88
CA LYS A 90 -21.99 -3.66 1.66
C LYS A 90 -21.55 -2.28 1.15
N PHE A 91 -20.36 -2.19 0.55
CA PHE A 91 -19.75 -0.94 0.11
C PHE A 91 -19.46 -0.95 -1.38
N PRO A 92 -19.56 0.19 -2.08
CA PRO A 92 -19.33 0.27 -3.52
C PRO A 92 -17.83 0.24 -3.86
N LEU A 93 -17.19 -0.91 -3.65
CA LEU A 93 -15.78 -1.13 -3.96
C LEU A 93 -15.60 -1.53 -5.44
N ASP A 94 -14.70 -0.84 -6.14
CA ASP A 94 -14.25 -1.25 -7.47
C ASP A 94 -13.11 -2.26 -7.32
N ILE A 95 -13.04 -3.27 -8.19
CA ILE A 95 -11.96 -4.25 -8.25
C ILE A 95 -10.65 -3.64 -8.80
N LYS A 96 -10.73 -2.54 -9.56
CA LYS A 96 -9.55 -1.94 -10.22
C LYS A 96 -8.42 -1.56 -9.26
N PRO A 97 -8.66 -0.89 -8.12
CA PRO A 97 -7.61 -0.63 -7.14
C PRO A 97 -6.95 -1.92 -6.63
N PHE A 98 -7.72 -2.98 -6.37
CA PHE A 98 -7.18 -4.26 -5.91
C PHE A 98 -6.22 -4.87 -6.94
N ARG A 99 -6.59 -4.85 -8.22
CA ARG A 99 -5.69 -5.26 -9.31
C ARG A 99 -4.46 -4.37 -9.42
N GLY A 100 -4.62 -3.07 -9.23
CA GLY A 100 -3.50 -2.12 -9.18
C GLY A 100 -2.50 -2.44 -8.07
N MET A 101 -2.96 -2.83 -6.88
CA MET A 101 -2.07 -3.28 -5.80
C MET A 101 -1.28 -4.53 -6.19
N ILE A 102 -1.94 -5.51 -6.84
CA ILE A 102 -1.26 -6.72 -7.36
C ILE A 102 -0.20 -6.34 -8.39
N GLU A 103 -0.47 -5.38 -9.28
CA GLU A 103 0.51 -4.88 -10.24
C GLU A 103 1.72 -4.24 -9.54
N GLY A 104 1.48 -3.47 -8.48
CA GLY A 104 2.56 -2.94 -7.63
C GLY A 104 3.45 -4.05 -7.06
N MET A 105 2.85 -5.15 -6.59
CA MET A 105 3.60 -6.32 -6.13
C MET A 105 4.38 -7.00 -7.25
N ARG A 106 3.85 -7.04 -8.48
CA ARG A 106 4.59 -7.55 -9.65
C ARG A 106 5.82 -6.68 -9.94
N MET A 107 5.70 -5.36 -9.81
CA MET A 107 6.84 -4.45 -9.94
C MET A 107 7.92 -4.77 -8.91
N ASP A 108 7.57 -5.10 -7.66
CA ASP A 108 8.54 -5.46 -6.62
C ASP A 108 9.32 -6.76 -6.88
N THR A 109 8.81 -7.63 -7.77
CA THR A 109 9.50 -8.88 -8.17
C THR A 109 10.49 -8.70 -9.33
N THR A 110 10.32 -7.65 -10.14
CA THR A 110 11.06 -7.46 -11.40
C THR A 110 11.89 -6.18 -11.42
N ARG A 111 11.47 -5.14 -10.70
CA ARG A 111 12.09 -3.82 -10.68
C ARG A 111 12.76 -3.56 -9.34
N PHE A 112 14.06 -3.33 -9.40
CA PHE A 112 14.88 -2.98 -8.23
C PHE A 112 15.33 -1.52 -8.25
N ARG A 113 15.10 -0.80 -9.36
CA ARG A 113 15.53 0.59 -9.57
C ARG A 113 14.49 1.32 -10.42
N TYR A 114 14.39 2.63 -10.24
CA TYR A 114 13.48 3.52 -10.97
C TYR A 114 14.28 4.57 -11.73
N ASP A 115 14.07 4.69 -13.03
CA ASP A 115 14.88 5.57 -13.88
C ASP A 115 14.61 7.05 -13.58
N ASN A 116 13.37 7.39 -13.27
CA ASN A 116 12.92 8.76 -13.02
C ASN A 116 11.79 8.81 -11.98
N PHE A 117 11.47 10.02 -11.52
CA PHE A 117 10.41 10.26 -10.52
C PHE A 117 9.02 9.76 -10.97
N GLN A 118 8.71 9.78 -12.26
CA GLN A 118 7.40 9.32 -12.75
C GLN A 118 7.22 7.81 -12.56
N GLU A 119 8.28 7.03 -12.75
CA GLU A 119 8.22 5.59 -12.49
C GLU A 119 8.06 5.30 -10.99
N LEU A 120 8.77 6.03 -10.13
CA LEU A 120 8.62 5.92 -8.68
C LEU A 120 7.21 6.32 -8.25
N TYR A 121 6.69 7.42 -8.78
CA TYR A 121 5.33 7.89 -8.50
C TYR A 121 4.29 6.85 -8.89
N LEU A 122 4.44 6.22 -10.07
CA LEU A 122 3.55 5.15 -10.53
C LEU A 122 3.60 3.94 -9.59
N TYR A 123 4.80 3.54 -9.16
CA TYR A 123 4.95 2.48 -8.16
C TYR A 123 4.22 2.85 -6.86
N CYS A 124 4.47 4.03 -6.30
CA CYS A 124 3.82 4.47 -5.07
C CYS A 124 2.29 4.61 -5.24
N TYR A 125 1.80 4.97 -6.42
CA TYR A 125 0.39 4.94 -6.74
C TYR A 125 -0.18 3.52 -6.62
N TYR A 126 0.50 2.52 -7.19
CA TYR A 126 0.05 1.13 -7.11
C TYR A 126 0.09 0.56 -5.71
N VAL A 127 1.16 0.76 -4.94
CA VAL A 127 1.32 0.12 -3.61
C VAL A 127 0.65 0.88 -2.46
N ALA A 128 0.32 2.16 -2.65
CA ALA A 128 -0.26 2.99 -1.59
C ALA A 128 -1.47 3.81 -2.05
N GLY A 129 -1.41 4.41 -3.24
CA GLY A 129 -2.56 5.17 -3.80
C GLY A 129 -3.81 4.31 -3.97
N THR A 130 -3.66 3.07 -4.44
CA THR A 130 -4.77 2.11 -4.58
C THR A 130 -5.39 1.75 -3.24
N VAL A 131 -4.60 1.69 -2.17
CA VAL A 131 -5.08 1.41 -0.82
C VAL A 131 -6.02 2.52 -0.35
N GLY A 132 -5.66 3.79 -0.60
CA GLY A 132 -6.54 4.92 -0.35
C GLY A 132 -7.88 4.81 -1.11
N LEU A 133 -7.84 4.34 -2.37
CA LEU A 133 -9.07 4.12 -3.17
C LEU A 133 -9.95 2.99 -2.59
N MET A 134 -9.36 1.97 -1.97
CA MET A 134 -10.09 0.87 -1.33
C MET A 134 -10.69 1.28 0.02
N SER A 135 -9.97 2.08 0.81
CA SER A 135 -10.34 2.38 2.20
C SER A 135 -11.40 3.48 2.31
N VAL A 136 -11.40 4.48 1.43
CA VAL A 136 -12.34 5.62 1.55
C VAL A 136 -13.82 5.23 1.47
N PRO A 137 -14.29 4.35 0.56
CA PRO A 137 -15.69 3.93 0.53
C PRO A 137 -16.15 3.26 1.83
N VAL A 138 -15.25 2.51 2.48
CA VAL A 138 -15.50 1.82 3.74
C VAL A 138 -15.55 2.82 4.90
N MET A 139 -14.54 3.68 5.01
CA MET A 139 -14.47 4.73 6.03
C MET A 139 -15.67 5.68 5.98
N GLY A 140 -16.14 5.98 4.77
CA GLY A 140 -17.24 6.89 4.53
C GLY A 140 -16.81 8.35 4.54
N ILE A 141 -17.75 9.21 4.17
CA ILE A 141 -17.57 10.66 4.13
C ILE A 141 -18.50 11.26 5.17
N ALA A 142 -17.97 12.21 5.94
CA ALA A 142 -18.73 12.93 6.96
C ALA A 142 -19.93 13.64 6.31
N ALA A 143 -21.11 13.56 6.95
CA ALA A 143 -22.36 14.07 6.40
C ALA A 143 -22.36 15.59 6.20
N GLU A 144 -21.54 16.30 6.97
CA GLU A 144 -21.29 17.73 6.93
C GLU A 144 -20.29 18.16 5.83
N SER A 145 -19.73 17.23 5.06
CA SER A 145 -18.76 17.56 4.03
C SER A 145 -19.45 18.18 2.80
N GLU A 146 -19.09 19.42 2.48
CA GLU A 146 -19.50 20.10 1.23
C GLU A 146 -18.72 19.59 -0.01
N ALA A 147 -17.65 18.81 0.21
CA ALA A 147 -16.79 18.32 -0.85
C ALA A 147 -17.39 17.07 -1.51
N SER A 148 -17.25 16.95 -2.84
CA SER A 148 -17.72 15.76 -3.55
C SER A 148 -16.94 14.52 -3.11
N ALA A 149 -17.58 13.36 -3.12
CA ALA A 149 -16.93 12.10 -2.75
C ALA A 149 -15.64 11.82 -3.53
N GLN A 150 -15.66 12.12 -4.82
CA GLN A 150 -14.48 11.99 -5.69
C GLN A 150 -13.32 12.90 -5.25
N SER A 151 -13.61 14.12 -4.81
CA SER A 151 -12.57 15.05 -4.36
C SER A 151 -11.92 14.60 -3.05
N ILE A 152 -12.70 14.00 -2.14
CA ILE A 152 -12.21 13.46 -0.87
C ILE A 152 -11.35 12.23 -1.12
N ILE A 153 -11.84 11.31 -1.98
CA ILE A 153 -11.08 10.14 -2.42
C ILE A 153 -9.74 10.58 -3.01
N MET A 154 -9.74 11.54 -3.94
CA MET A 154 -8.52 12.03 -4.57
C MET A 154 -7.55 12.66 -3.57
N ARG A 155 -8.05 13.48 -2.63
CA ARG A 155 -7.23 14.08 -1.58
C ARG A 155 -6.62 13.03 -0.65
N HIS A 156 -7.40 12.02 -0.26
CA HIS A 156 -6.92 10.94 0.58
C HIS A 156 -5.86 10.09 -0.15
N CYS A 157 -6.08 9.77 -1.43
CA CYS A 157 -5.08 9.05 -2.23
C CYS A 157 -3.78 9.85 -2.38
N ALA A 158 -3.88 11.16 -2.63
CA ALA A 158 -2.72 12.04 -2.71
C ALA A 158 -1.96 12.10 -1.38
N TRP A 159 -2.66 12.15 -0.25
CA TRP A 159 -2.06 12.16 1.07
C TRP A 159 -1.36 10.85 1.42
N VAL A 160 -2.01 9.70 1.16
CA VAL A 160 -1.39 8.38 1.34
C VAL A 160 -0.14 8.24 0.47
N LEU A 161 -0.22 8.68 -0.79
CA LEU A 161 0.89 8.67 -1.71
C LEU A 161 2.08 9.52 -1.24
N GLU A 162 1.81 10.72 -0.73
CA GLU A 162 2.81 11.63 -0.16
C GLU A 162 3.51 11.00 1.05
N ILE A 163 2.76 10.40 1.97
CA ILE A 163 3.31 9.69 3.14
C ILE A 163 4.19 8.52 2.69
N SER A 164 3.76 7.75 1.70
CA SER A 164 4.54 6.62 1.20
C SER A 164 5.85 7.07 0.58
N LEU A 165 5.84 8.11 -0.26
CA LEU A 165 7.06 8.70 -0.83
C LEU A 165 8.03 9.16 0.27
N GLN A 166 7.53 9.88 1.28
CA GLN A 166 8.33 10.31 2.42
C GLN A 166 8.93 9.11 3.18
N THR A 167 8.13 8.06 3.40
CA THR A 167 8.58 6.84 4.08
C THR A 167 9.69 6.13 3.29
N PHE A 168 9.57 6.04 1.97
CA PHE A 168 10.63 5.46 1.12
C PHE A 168 11.93 6.27 1.19
N LEU A 169 11.83 7.61 1.20
CA LEU A 169 12.99 8.49 1.34
C LEU A 169 13.67 8.36 2.71
N GLU A 170 12.89 8.32 3.80
CA GLU A 170 13.42 8.10 5.15
C GLU A 170 14.05 6.72 5.30
N MET A 171 13.42 5.69 4.74
CA MET A 171 13.96 4.33 4.74
C MET A 171 15.30 4.29 4.02
N TRP A 172 15.43 5.00 2.89
CA TRP A 172 16.72 5.13 2.21
C TRP A 172 17.75 5.90 3.05
N GLU A 173 17.37 7.02 3.68
CA GLU A 173 18.27 7.81 4.53
C GLU A 173 18.83 6.97 5.68
N ARG A 174 17.99 6.14 6.30
CA ARG A 174 18.37 5.20 7.36
C ARG A 174 19.19 4.02 6.83
N SER A 175 18.91 3.58 5.60
CA SER A 175 19.52 2.40 4.98
C SER A 175 20.79 2.70 4.17
N LYS A 176 21.36 3.92 4.29
CA LYS A 176 22.61 4.36 3.61
C LYS A 176 23.78 3.38 3.68
N PHE A 177 23.75 2.39 4.59
CA PHE A 177 24.78 1.36 4.76
C PHE A 177 24.26 -0.09 4.78
N PHE A 178 22.95 -0.35 4.57
CA PHE A 178 22.36 -1.69 4.76
C PHE A 178 21.35 -2.07 3.67
N PHE A 179 21.86 -2.32 2.46
CA PHE A 179 21.13 -2.90 1.32
C PHE A 179 20.41 -4.25 1.57
N PRO A 180 20.84 -5.13 2.51
CA PRO A 180 20.12 -6.38 2.75
C PRO A 180 18.69 -6.19 3.27
N ALA A 181 18.41 -5.09 3.98
CA ALA A 181 17.07 -4.81 4.50
C ALA A 181 16.06 -4.44 3.41
N LEU A 182 16.54 -4.01 2.23
CA LEU A 182 15.71 -3.58 1.10
C LEU A 182 15.58 -4.65 0.01
N ARG A 183 16.10 -5.86 0.24
CA ARG A 183 16.16 -6.93 -0.78
C ARG A 183 16.77 -6.45 -2.11
N GLY A 184 17.72 -5.50 -2.05
CA GLY A 184 18.35 -4.91 -3.23
C GLY A 184 17.55 -3.82 -3.95
N ARG A 185 16.37 -3.42 -3.44
CA ARG A 185 15.55 -2.36 -4.03
C ARG A 185 16.06 -0.95 -3.69
N VAL A 186 16.00 -0.07 -4.67
CA VAL A 186 16.44 1.33 -4.62
C VAL A 186 15.31 2.20 -5.14
N TYR A 187 14.67 2.93 -4.23
CA TYR A 187 13.50 3.77 -4.52
C TYR A 187 13.88 5.21 -4.95
N LEU A 188 15.16 5.52 -5.12
CA LEU A 188 15.59 6.83 -5.62
C LEU A 188 15.66 6.85 -7.14
N PRO A 189 15.11 7.91 -7.79
CA PRO A 189 15.25 8.12 -9.23
C PRO A 189 16.72 8.18 -9.65
N GLN A 190 17.10 7.37 -10.65
CA GLN A 190 18.49 7.29 -11.11
C GLN A 190 18.93 8.57 -11.84
N ASP A 191 18.01 9.25 -12.53
CA ASP A 191 18.28 10.52 -13.20
C ASP A 191 18.65 11.65 -12.22
N GLU A 192 17.94 11.77 -11.10
CA GLU A 192 18.24 12.73 -10.04
C GLU A 192 19.58 12.41 -9.38
N LEU A 193 19.85 11.13 -9.09
CA LEU A 193 21.15 10.71 -8.57
C LEU A 193 22.30 11.09 -9.52
N ALA A 194 22.11 10.88 -10.82
CA ALA A 194 23.08 11.23 -11.83
C ALA A 194 23.36 12.75 -11.91
N GLN A 195 22.34 13.60 -11.69
CA GLN A 195 22.51 15.06 -11.65
C GLN A 195 23.47 15.51 -10.54
N PHE A 196 23.51 14.78 -9.42
CA PHE A 196 24.43 15.03 -8.30
C PHE A 196 25.74 14.23 -8.38
N GLY A 197 25.98 13.52 -9.49
CA GLY A 197 27.18 12.70 -9.68
C GLY A 197 27.21 11.44 -8.81
N LEU A 198 26.07 11.01 -8.28
CA LEU A 198 25.93 9.81 -7.45
C LEU A 198 25.50 8.62 -8.32
N CYS A 199 26.07 7.45 -8.08
CA CYS A 199 25.65 6.20 -8.71
C CYS A 199 25.50 5.14 -7.62
N VAL A 200 24.39 4.39 -7.67
CA VAL A 200 24.19 3.26 -6.76
C VAL A 200 24.95 2.06 -7.31
N LEU A 201 26.09 1.74 -6.68
CA LEU A 201 26.92 0.60 -7.03
C LEU A 201 26.08 -0.68 -7.07
N SER A 202 26.15 -1.39 -8.19
CA SER A 202 25.65 -2.76 -8.31
C SER A 202 26.51 -3.67 -7.43
N LEU A 203 25.89 -4.32 -6.45
CA LEU A 203 26.43 -5.50 -5.78
C LEU A 203 25.72 -6.74 -6.31
#